data_AF-A0AAD4S8W5-F1
#
_entry.id   AF-A0AAD4S8W5-F1
#
_cell.length_a   1.000
_cell.length_b   1.000
_cell.length_c   1.000
_cell.angle_alpha   90.00
_cell.angle_beta   90.00
_cell.angle_gamma   90.00
#
_symmetry.space_group_name_H-M   'P 1'
#
loop_
_entity.id
_entity.type
_entity.pdbx_description
1 polymer ?
#
loop_
_entity_poly.entity_id
_entity_poly.type
_entity_poly.pdbx_seq_one_letter_code
_entity_poly.pdbx_strand_id
1 'polypeptide(L)'
;MASTSCSLILVTLIFAILIREELVNGETISDAMNKAIIKTIKVFIYSLIFMVQVDEDEIIDCSDIYKQPSLNHPSLHNHSIQ
;
A
#
# COMPACT_ATOMS: atom_id res chain seq x y z
N MET A 1 -23.83 -29.32 -40.67
CA MET A 1 -23.00 -29.54 -39.46
C MET A 1 -21.93 -28.47 -39.23
N ALA A 2 -21.49 -27.70 -40.24
CA ALA A 2 -20.52 -26.60 -40.05
C ALA A 2 -21.13 -25.26 -39.56
N SER A 3 -22.41 -25.00 -39.85
CA SER A 3 -23.08 -23.74 -39.49
C SER A 3 -23.36 -23.61 -37.98
N THR A 4 -23.79 -24.70 -37.34
CA THR A 4 -24.09 -24.74 -35.90
C THR A 4 -22.83 -24.61 -35.04
N SER A 5 -21.71 -25.19 -35.46
CA SER A 5 -20.43 -25.04 -34.78
C SER A 5 -19.86 -23.63 -34.89
N CYS A 6 -20.01 -22.96 -36.04
CA CYS A 6 -19.59 -21.57 -36.23
C CYS A 6 -20.41 -20.60 -35.35
N SER A 7 -21.72 -20.84 -35.24
CA SER A 7 -22.62 -20.07 -34.37
C SER A 7 -22.23 -20.19 -32.88
N LEU A 8 -21.92 -21.40 -32.42
CA LEU A 8 -21.48 -21.63 -31.04
C LEU A 8 -20.15 -20.96 -30.72
N ILE A 9 -19.19 -20.95 -31.66
CA ILE A 9 -17.90 -20.27 -31.51
C ILE A 9 -18.09 -18.75 -31.39
N LEU A 10 -19.00 -18.15 -32.16
CA LEU A 10 -19.30 -16.73 -32.05
C LEU A 10 -19.91 -16.39 -30.69
N VAL A 11 -20.83 -17.22 -30.19
CA VAL A 11 -21.45 -17.01 -28.87
C VAL A 11 -20.42 -17.12 -27.75
N THR A 12 -19.52 -18.11 -27.78
CA THR A 12 -18.48 -18.24 -26.75
C THR A 12 -17.49 -17.07 -26.77
N LEU A 13 -17.15 -16.55 -27.94
CA LEU A 13 -16.30 -15.36 -28.06
C LEU A 13 -16.97 -14.11 -27.48
N ILE A 14 -18.26 -13.91 -27.76
CA ILE A 14 -19.02 -12.77 -27.21
C ILE A 14 -19.07 -12.85 -25.68
N PHE A 15 -19.40 -14.01 -25.11
CA PHE A 15 -19.38 -14.21 -23.66
C PHE A 15 -18.00 -13.96 -23.04
N ALA A 16 -16.93 -14.41 -23.69
CA ALA A 16 -15.56 -14.19 -23.21
C ALA A 16 -15.18 -12.69 -23.20
N ILE A 17 -15.67 -11.90 -24.16
CA ILE A 17 -15.43 -10.45 -24.21
C ILE A 17 -16.23 -9.74 -23.09
N LEU A 18 -17.51 -10.09 -22.92
CA LEU A 18 -18.37 -9.49 -21.88
C LEU A 18 -17.82 -9.74 -20.47
N ILE A 19 -17.38 -10.96 -20.17
CA ILE A 19 -16.80 -11.30 -18.86
C ILE A 19 -15.49 -10.52 -18.61
N ARG A 20 -14.68 -10.30 -19.65
CA ARG A 20 -13.44 -9.52 -19.53
C ARG A 20 -13.69 -8.06 -19.19
N GLU A 21 -14.69 -7.44 -19.81
CA GLU A 21 -15.04 -6.03 -19.54
C GLU A 21 -15.52 -5.86 -18.09
N GLU A 22 -16.40 -6.75 -17.62
CA GLU A 22 -16.88 -6.75 -16.24
C GLU A 22 -15.75 -7.00 -15.24
N LEU A 23 -14.85 -7.95 -15.53
CA LEU A 23 -13.67 -8.25 -14.69
C LEU A 23 -12.71 -7.06 -14.61
N VAL A 24 -12.37 -6.44 -15.74
CA VAL A 24 -11.47 -5.28 -15.81
C VAL A 24 -12.07 -4.08 -15.08
N ASN A 25 -13.37 -3.84 -15.22
CA ASN A 25 -14.06 -2.78 -14.49
C ASN A 25 -14.06 -3.06 -12.97
N GLY A 26 -14.33 -4.30 -12.56
CA GLY A 26 -14.26 -4.71 -11.16
C GLY A 26 -12.86 -4.55 -10.55
N GLU A 27 -11.82 -4.94 -11.28
CA GLU A 27 -10.42 -4.77 -10.88
C GLU A 27 -10.06 -3.28 -10.72
N THR A 28 -10.45 -2.44 -11.68
CA THR A 28 -10.19 -0.99 -11.65
C THR A 28 -10.88 -0.32 -10.45
N ILE A 29 -12.12 -0.71 -10.13
CA ILE A 29 -12.87 -0.21 -8.97
C ILE A 29 -12.19 -0.64 -7.67
N SER A 30 -11.79 -1.91 -7.57
CA SER A 30 -11.07 -2.45 -6.42
C SER A 30 -9.77 -1.69 -6.16
N ASP A 31 -8.98 -1.42 -7.20
CA ASP A 31 -7.71 -0.67 -7.09
C ASP A 31 -7.92 0.78 -6.66
N ALA A 32 -8.93 1.45 -7.20
CA ALA A 32 -9.27 2.81 -6.79
C ALA A 32 -9.68 2.88 -5.31
N MET A 33 -10.48 1.92 -4.85
CA MET A 33 -10.89 1.79 -3.45
C MET A 33 -9.71 1.47 -2.54
N ASN A 34 -8.87 0.50 -2.90
CA ASN A 34 -7.66 0.15 -2.14
C ASN A 34 -6.73 1.35 -1.99
N LYS A 35 -6.52 2.11 -3.06
CA LYS A 35 -5.71 3.34 -3.03
C LYS A 35 -6.30 4.39 -2.08
N ALA A 36 -7.61 4.55 -2.04
CA ALA A 36 -8.28 5.47 -1.12
C ALA A 36 -8.15 5.01 0.34
N ILE A 37 -8.32 3.71 0.60
CA ILE A 37 -8.14 3.10 1.93
C ILE A 37 -6.70 3.30 2.41
N ILE A 38 -5.70 2.97 1.59
CA ILE A 38 -4.28 3.14 1.92
C ILE A 38 -3.96 4.60 2.26
N LYS A 39 -4.48 5.56 1.46
CA LYS A 39 -4.31 6.99 1.75
C LYS A 39 -4.93 7.37 3.10
N THR A 40 -6.12 6.89 3.39
CA THR A 40 -6.84 7.20 4.64
C THR A 40 -6.11 6.62 5.85
N ILE A 41 -5.66 5.36 5.77
CA ILE A 41 -4.86 4.72 6.82
C ILE A 41 -3.56 5.49 7.04
N LYS A 42 -2.88 5.90 5.97
CA LYS A 42 -1.64 6.67 6.06
C LYS A 42 -1.84 8.02 6.77
N VAL A 43 -2.89 8.76 6.41
CA VAL A 43 -3.25 10.02 7.08
C VAL A 43 -3.57 9.79 8.56
N PHE A 44 -4.34 8.74 8.87
CA PHE A 44 -4.70 8.40 10.25
C PHE A 44 -3.46 8.06 11.08
N ILE A 45 -2.55 7.23 10.57
CA ILE A 45 -1.31 6.86 11.26
C ILE A 45 -0.45 8.11 11.52
N TYR A 46 -0.24 8.98 10.53
CA TYR A 46 0.54 10.20 10.76
C TYR A 46 -0.11 11.14 11.76
N SER A 47 -1.45 11.28 11.71
CA SER A 47 -2.17 12.11 12.67
C SER A 47 -2.07 11.55 14.09
N LEU A 48 -2.13 10.23 14.24
CA LEU A 48 -1.98 9.57 15.54
C LEU A 48 -0.55 9.74 16.07
N ILE A 49 0.47 9.53 15.23
CA ILE A 49 1.88 9.78 15.58
C ILE A 49 2.08 11.23 16.01
N PHE A 50 1.52 12.19 15.26
CA PHE A 50 1.61 13.60 15.59
C PHE A 50 0.92 13.93 16.92
N MET A 51 -0.27 13.38 17.18
CA MET A 51 -0.95 13.55 18.48
C MET A 51 -0.11 13.01 19.63
N VAL A 52 0.43 11.79 19.50
CA VAL A 52 1.29 11.19 20.53
C VAL A 52 2.53 12.06 20.78
N GLN A 53 3.15 12.61 19.74
CA GLN A 53 4.30 13.52 19.88
C GLN A 53 3.93 14.87 20.53
N VAL A 54 2.74 15.40 20.24
CA VAL A 54 2.23 16.63 20.88
C VAL A 54 1.95 16.40 22.37
N ASP A 55 1.44 15.22 22.72
CA ASP A 55 1.14 14.87 24.12
C ASP A 55 2.42 14.61 24.94
N GLU A 56 3.51 14.19 24.31
CA GLU A 56 4.78 13.85 24.99
C GLU A 56 5.83 14.98 24.97
N ASP A 57 5.57 16.14 24.34
CA ASP A 57 6.53 17.26 24.14
C ASP A 57 7.93 16.82 23.61
N GLU A 58 8.05 15.57 23.15
CA GLU A 58 9.28 14.93 22.72
C GLU A 58 9.15 14.52 21.25
N ILE A 59 9.89 15.23 20.39
CA ILE A 59 10.05 14.83 18.99
C ILE A 59 11.02 13.64 18.99
N ILE A 60 10.50 12.42 18.93
CA ILE A 60 11.31 11.23 18.70
C ILE A 60 11.80 11.28 17.24
N ASP A 61 12.99 11.86 17.03
CA ASP A 61 13.75 11.72 15.80
C ASP A 61 14.19 10.25 15.70
N CYS A 62 13.37 9.43 15.03
CA CYS A 62 13.70 8.04 14.68
C CYS A 62 14.81 7.97 13.62
N SER A 63 15.93 8.64 13.88
CA SER A 63 17.20 8.36 13.26
C SER A 63 17.73 7.05 13.86
N ASP A 64 18.15 6.12 13.00
CA ASP A 64 18.89 4.91 13.40
C ASP A 64 19.99 5.33 14.38
N ILE A 65 19.99 4.77 15.59
CA ILE A 65 20.90 5.17 16.68
C ILE A 65 22.35 5.11 16.19
N TYR A 66 22.70 4.15 15.33
CA TYR A 66 24.04 4.02 14.76
C TYR A 66 24.39 5.09 13.72
N LYS A 67 23.39 5.83 13.22
CA LYS A 67 23.55 6.90 12.22
C LYS A 67 23.45 8.29 12.84
N GLN A 68 23.21 8.41 14.14
CA GLN A 68 23.20 9.69 14.82
C GLN A 68 24.63 10.27 14.84
N PRO A 69 24.86 11.50 14.35
CA PRO A 69 26.21 12.09 14.25
C PRO A 69 26.88 12.29 15.61
N SER A 70 26.10 12.42 16.69
CA SER A 70 26.60 12.48 18.07
C SER A 70 27.25 11.17 18.55
N LEU A 71 26.87 10.02 17.99
CA LEU A 71 27.41 8.70 18.32
C LEU A 71 28.62 8.31 17.45
N ASN A 72 29.01 9.14 16.48
CA ASN A 72 30.24 8.97 15.70
C ASN A 72 31.51 9.32 16.53
N HIS A 73 31.37 9.59 17.82
CA HIS A 73 32.52 9.75 18.70
C HIS A 73 33.09 8.37 19.09
N PRO A 74 34.43 8.16 19.03
CA PRO A 74 35.05 6.86 19.34
C PRO A 74 34.70 6.32 20.74
N SER A 75 34.48 7.22 21.70
CA SER A 75 34.14 6.84 23.08
C SER A 75 32.71 6.35 23.28
N LEU A 76 31.80 6.60 22.32
CA LEU A 76 30.38 6.23 22.43
C LEU A 76 30.03 4.97 21.64
N HIS A 77 30.96 4.43 20.84
CA HIS A 77 30.75 3.21 20.04
C HIS A 77 30.52 1.94 20.88
N ASN A 78 30.91 1.93 22.16
CA ASN A 78 30.86 0.74 23.03
C ASN A 78 29.91 0.88 24.23
N HIS A 79 29.07 1.92 24.26
CA HIS A 79 28.11 2.09 25.34
C HIS A 79 26.86 1.24 25.05
N SER A 80 26.63 0.21 25.86
CA SER A 80 25.33 -0.47 25.89
C SER A 80 24.32 0.49 26.51
N ILE A 81 23.29 0.86 25.75
CA ILE A 81 22.11 1.54 26.30
C ILE A 81 21.31 0.45 27.03
N GLN A 82 20.96 0.69 28.29
CA GLN A 82 20.25 -0.26 29.15
C GLN A 82 18.74 -0.02 29.11
#